data_AF-A0A7S3SXL7-F1
#
_entry.id   AF-A0A7S3SXL7-F1
#
_cell.length_a   1.000
_cell.length_b   1.000
_cell.length_c   1.000
_cell.angle_alpha   90.00
_cell.angle_beta   90.00
_cell.angle_gamma   90.00
#
_symmetry.space_group_name_H-M   'P 1'
#
loop_
_entity.id
_entity.type
_entity.pdbx_description
1 polymer ?
#
loop_
_entity_poly.entity_id
_entity_poly.type
_entity_poly.pdbx_seq_one_letter_code
_entity_poly.pdbx_strand_id
1 'polypeptide(L)'
;IILRRIALIMGRVIRAQRRGGSTIFKAHTSKRIAPAAFRTLDFAERKGYIKGIVKDIMHDPGRGAPLAKVVFRDQYKFKQHTEFFIAVEGMYTGQFLYCGSKASLTVGNILPVNVMPEGTIISNVEAKLGDRGSL
;
A
#
# COMPACT_ATOMS: atom_id res chain seq x y z
N ILE A 1 -16.00 52.87 41.35
CA ILE A 1 -16.05 52.48 39.92
C ILE A 1 -14.69 51.89 39.55
N ILE A 2 -14.46 50.61 39.83
CA ILE A 2 -13.28 49.87 39.32
C ILE A 2 -13.78 48.48 38.96
N LEU A 3 -14.32 48.35 37.74
CA LEU A 3 -14.66 47.06 37.17
C LEU A 3 -13.35 46.44 36.66
N ARG A 4 -12.71 45.61 37.49
CA ARG A 4 -11.57 44.78 37.08
C ARG A 4 -12.04 43.84 35.97
N ARG A 5 -11.65 44.13 34.73
CA ARG A 5 -11.76 43.24 33.58
C ARG A 5 -10.94 41.99 33.88
N ILE A 6 -11.60 40.91 34.30
CA ILE A 6 -11.00 39.57 34.34
C ILE A 6 -10.84 39.15 32.88
N ALA A 7 -9.65 39.38 32.33
CA ALA A 7 -9.25 38.74 31.09
C ALA A 7 -9.16 37.23 31.38
N LEU A 8 -10.12 36.46 30.86
CA LEU A 8 -10.05 35.01 30.81
C LEU A 8 -8.73 34.62 30.13
N ILE A 9 -7.74 34.19 30.91
CA ILE A 9 -6.46 33.69 30.40
C ILE A 9 -6.74 32.33 29.76
N MET A 10 -7.06 32.32 28.47
CA MET A 10 -7.17 31.08 27.70
C MET A 10 -5.80 30.39 27.69
N GLY A 11 -5.74 29.12 28.08
CA GLY A 11 -4.51 28.34 28.17
C GLY A 11 -3.82 28.14 26.81
N ARG A 12 -2.50 27.88 26.83
CA ARG A 12 -1.68 27.64 25.63
C ARG A 12 -2.08 26.33 24.93
N VAL A 13 -2.13 26.34 23.60
CA VAL A 13 -2.41 25.15 22.79
C VAL A 13 -1.39 24.04 23.06
N ILE A 14 -1.87 22.87 23.47
CA ILE A 14 -1.01 21.73 23.81
C ILE A 14 -0.42 21.08 22.55
N ARG A 15 0.72 20.37 22.72
CA ARG A 15 1.39 19.69 21.59
C ARG A 15 0.46 18.73 20.84
N ALA A 16 -0.46 18.05 21.54
CA ALA A 16 -1.41 17.13 20.93
C ALA A 16 -2.36 17.85 19.93
N GLN A 17 -2.91 19.00 20.31
CA GLN A 17 -3.75 19.83 19.44
C GLN A 17 -2.97 20.36 18.23
N ARG A 18 -1.68 20.67 18.41
CA ARG A 18 -0.81 21.14 17.32
C ARG A 18 -0.52 20.07 16.26
N ARG A 19 -0.66 18.78 16.56
CA ARG A 19 -0.36 17.70 15.59
C ARG A 19 -1.28 17.73 14.37
N GLY A 20 -2.55 18.14 14.53
CA GLY A 20 -3.52 18.21 13.43
C GLY A 20 -3.53 19.53 12.66
N GLY A 21 -3.10 20.63 13.29
CA GLY A 21 -3.22 21.99 12.72
C GLY A 21 -1.89 22.69 12.39
N SER A 22 -0.74 22.13 12.73
CA SER A 22 0.58 22.76 12.51
C SER A 22 1.32 22.15 11.32
N THR A 23 2.09 22.99 10.61
CA THR A 23 2.95 22.57 9.51
C THR A 23 4.17 21.74 9.94
N ILE A 24 4.53 21.78 11.23
CA ILE A 24 5.73 21.12 11.79
C ILE A 24 5.56 19.60 11.85
N PHE A 25 4.35 19.10 12.13
CA PHE A 25 4.08 17.67 12.32
C PHE A 25 3.71 16.94 11.01
N LYS A 26 4.09 17.49 9.86
CA LYS A 26 3.86 16.87 8.55
C LYS A 26 4.86 15.74 8.32
N ALA A 27 4.42 14.69 7.63
CA ALA A 27 5.31 13.61 7.22
C ALA A 27 6.33 14.12 6.20
N HIS A 28 7.60 13.74 6.37
CA HIS A 28 8.64 14.01 5.38
C HIS A 28 8.55 12.98 4.24
N THR A 29 7.92 13.35 3.14
CA THR A 29 7.63 12.45 2.02
C THR A 29 8.57 12.58 0.82
N SER A 30 9.52 13.52 0.84
CA SER A 30 10.37 13.84 -0.33
C SER A 30 11.17 12.67 -0.89
N LYS A 31 11.53 11.67 -0.07
CA LYS A 31 12.31 10.50 -0.50
C LYS A 31 11.46 9.24 -0.70
N ARG A 32 10.14 9.34 -0.53
CA ARG A 32 9.24 8.21 -0.73
C ARG A 32 9.20 7.85 -2.21
N ILE A 33 9.35 6.57 -2.51
CA ILE A 33 9.44 6.08 -3.87
C ILE A 33 8.05 6.08 -4.52
N ALA A 34 7.12 5.34 -3.91
CA ALA A 34 5.77 5.15 -4.43
C ALA A 34 4.83 4.65 -3.33
N PRO A 35 3.52 4.87 -3.47
CA PRO A 35 2.54 4.19 -2.62
C PRO A 35 2.62 2.67 -2.85
N ALA A 36 2.67 1.91 -1.77
CA ALA A 36 2.61 0.46 -1.83
C ALA A 36 1.14 0.05 -1.96
N ALA A 37 0.74 -0.41 -3.14
CA ALA A 37 -0.65 -0.73 -3.45
C ALA A 37 -0.71 -1.82 -4.52
N PHE A 38 -1.70 -2.71 -4.44
CA PHE A 38 -2.00 -3.66 -5.50
C PHE A 38 -2.42 -2.96 -6.80
N ARG A 39 -2.60 -3.72 -7.87
CA ARG A 39 -3.18 -3.22 -9.10
C ARG A 39 -4.60 -2.70 -8.88
N THR A 40 -5.06 -1.87 -9.81
CA THR A 40 -6.49 -1.61 -9.94
C THR A 40 -7.21 -2.89 -10.34
N LEU A 41 -8.28 -3.22 -9.63
CA LEU A 41 -9.07 -4.42 -9.87
C LEU A 41 -9.73 -4.37 -11.26
N ASP A 42 -9.12 -5.08 -12.21
CA ASP A 42 -9.56 -5.16 -13.61
C ASP A 42 -10.31 -6.47 -13.91
N PHE A 43 -10.81 -6.62 -15.14
CA PHE A 43 -11.50 -7.83 -15.56
C PHE A 43 -10.60 -9.07 -15.54
N ALA A 44 -9.31 -8.90 -15.85
CA ALA A 44 -8.34 -9.99 -15.89
C ALA A 44 -8.10 -10.57 -14.49
N GLU A 45 -7.99 -9.73 -13.47
CA GLU A 45 -7.80 -10.14 -12.08
C GLU A 45 -9.09 -10.75 -11.49
N ARG A 46 -10.27 -10.20 -11.83
CA ARG A 46 -11.55 -10.74 -11.35
C ARG A 46 -11.88 -12.14 -11.89
N LYS A 47 -11.68 -12.37 -13.20
CA LYS A 47 -12.14 -13.61 -13.87
C LYS A 47 -11.02 -14.57 -14.28
N GLY A 48 -9.77 -14.13 -14.22
CA GLY A 48 -8.61 -14.89 -14.65
C GLY A 48 -7.41 -14.63 -13.77
N TYR A 49 -6.27 -14.42 -14.41
CA TYR A 49 -5.04 -13.99 -13.77
C TYR A 49 -4.26 -13.09 -14.71
N ILE A 50 -3.41 -12.23 -14.14
CA ILE A 50 -2.40 -11.47 -14.88
C ILE A 50 -1.01 -11.82 -14.35
N LYS A 51 -0.07 -11.96 -15.29
CA LYS A 51 1.34 -12.19 -15.02
C LYS A 51 2.10 -10.86 -14.91
N GLY A 52 2.78 -10.65 -13.79
CA GLY A 52 3.76 -9.60 -13.55
C GLY A 52 5.17 -10.17 -13.39
N ILE A 53 6.18 -9.34 -13.62
CA ILE A 53 7.59 -9.66 -13.32
C ILE A 53 8.11 -8.71 -12.24
N VAL A 54 8.72 -9.26 -11.20
CA VAL A 54 9.48 -8.44 -10.23
C VAL A 54 10.71 -7.91 -10.94
N LYS A 55 10.76 -6.62 -11.23
CA LYS A 55 11.95 -6.00 -11.82
C LYS A 55 13.03 -5.76 -10.79
N ASP A 56 12.63 -5.32 -9.60
CA ASP A 56 13.56 -4.94 -8.55
C ASP A 56 12.88 -4.97 -7.18
N ILE A 57 13.66 -5.14 -6.11
CA ILE A 57 13.21 -5.06 -4.73
C ILE A 57 14.02 -3.97 -4.03
N MET A 58 13.35 -2.90 -3.64
CA MET A 58 13.96 -1.65 -3.20
C MET A 58 13.49 -1.22 -1.81
N HIS A 59 14.35 -0.50 -1.10
CA HIS A 59 14.02 0.07 0.20
C HIS A 59 13.33 1.44 0.05
N ASP A 60 12.13 1.60 0.62
CA ASP A 60 11.42 2.88 0.69
C ASP A 60 11.70 3.60 2.02
N PRO A 61 12.35 4.78 2.02
CA PRO A 61 12.71 5.50 3.23
C PRO A 61 11.50 5.78 4.14
N GLY A 62 11.57 5.31 5.38
CA GLY A 62 10.50 5.43 6.37
C GLY A 62 9.46 4.30 6.32
N ARG A 63 9.69 3.25 5.53
CA ARG A 63 8.99 1.96 5.61
C ARG A 63 9.98 0.90 6.08
N GLY A 64 9.57 0.02 6.99
CA GLY A 64 10.39 -1.13 7.40
C GLY A 64 10.41 -2.24 6.34
N ALA A 65 9.24 -2.53 5.75
CA ALA A 65 9.10 -3.52 4.68
C ALA A 65 9.66 -3.00 3.34
N PRO A 66 10.39 -3.82 2.56
CA PRO A 66 10.82 -3.47 1.22
C PRO A 66 9.65 -3.40 0.23
N LEU A 67 9.85 -2.66 -0.87
CA LEU A 67 8.92 -2.57 -1.99
C LEU A 67 9.40 -3.42 -3.15
N ALA A 68 8.50 -4.21 -3.72
CA ALA A 68 8.72 -4.92 -4.97
C ALA A 68 8.19 -4.07 -6.13
N LYS A 69 9.07 -3.69 -7.06
CA LYS A 69 8.68 -3.05 -8.32
C LYS A 69 8.24 -4.13 -9.29
N VAL A 70 6.94 -4.24 -9.52
CA VAL A 70 6.35 -5.27 -10.38
C VAL A 70 5.89 -4.62 -11.68
N VAL A 71 6.33 -5.19 -12.80
CA VAL A 71 5.95 -4.73 -14.13
C VAL A 71 4.99 -5.71 -14.77
N PHE A 72 3.86 -5.17 -15.20
CA PHE A 72 2.80 -5.88 -15.89
C PHE A 72 2.69 -5.38 -17.33
N ARG A 73 2.21 -6.26 -18.20
CA ARG A 73 1.73 -5.86 -19.52
C ARG A 73 0.29 -5.36 -19.37
N ASP A 74 -0.07 -4.34 -20.15
CA ASP A 74 -1.45 -3.91 -20.30
C ASP A 74 -2.16 -4.84 -21.29
N GLN A 75 -3.42 -5.17 -20.99
CA GLN A 75 -4.23 -6.10 -21.78
C GLN A 75 -4.93 -5.39 -22.96
N TYR A 76 -5.11 -4.08 -22.86
CA TYR A 76 -5.85 -3.29 -23.84
C TYR A 76 -4.94 -2.44 -24.72
N LYS A 77 -3.76 -2.07 -24.23
CA LYS A 77 -2.82 -1.18 -24.92
C LYS A 77 -1.42 -1.78 -24.96
N PHE A 78 -0.61 -1.40 -25.95
CA PHE A 78 0.81 -1.74 -25.96
C PHE A 78 1.58 -0.85 -24.97
N LYS A 79 1.37 -1.07 -23.67
CA LYS A 79 2.00 -0.34 -22.58
C LYS A 79 2.40 -1.31 -21.46
N GLN A 80 3.44 -0.93 -20.72
CA GLN A 80 3.80 -1.60 -19.47
C GLN A 80 3.29 -0.77 -18.29
N HIS A 81 2.61 -1.41 -17.35
CA HIS A 81 2.20 -0.80 -16.09
C HIS A 81 3.17 -1.24 -15.01
N THR A 82 3.71 -0.27 -14.28
CA THR A 82 4.60 -0.53 -13.15
C THR A 82 3.83 -0.24 -11.89
N GLU A 83 3.76 -1.23 -11.00
CA GLU A 83 3.14 -1.10 -9.68
C GLU A 83 4.19 -1.41 -8.61
N PHE A 84 3.95 -0.91 -7.41
CA PHE A 84 4.83 -1.11 -6.27
C PHE A 84 4.07 -1.89 -5.21
N PHE A 85 4.46 -3.15 -5.01
CA PHE A 85 3.86 -4.02 -4.02
C PHE A 85 4.70 -4.04 -2.75
N ILE A 86 4.08 -4.42 -1.64
CA ILE A 86 4.84 -4.81 -0.46
C ILE A 86 5.52 -6.14 -0.78
N ALA A 87 6.83 -6.21 -0.58
CA ALA A 87 7.55 -7.45 -0.80
C ALA A 87 7.24 -8.44 0.32
N VAL A 88 6.88 -9.66 -0.06
CA VAL A 88 6.71 -10.79 0.84
C VAL A 88 8.06 -11.49 1.00
N GLU A 89 8.30 -12.08 2.17
CA GLU A 89 9.48 -12.89 2.40
C GLU A 89 9.60 -14.02 1.36
N GLY A 90 10.81 -14.22 0.83
CA GLY A 90 11.07 -15.20 -0.24
C GLY A 90 10.81 -14.69 -1.65
N MET A 91 10.32 -13.46 -1.84
CA MET A 91 10.27 -12.84 -3.17
C MET A 91 11.67 -12.51 -3.70
N TYR A 92 11.88 -12.70 -5.01
CA TYR A 92 13.16 -12.43 -5.65
C TYR A 92 13.02 -11.67 -6.97
N THR A 93 14.09 -11.00 -7.40
CA THR A 93 14.12 -10.26 -8.67
C THR A 93 14.06 -11.21 -9.86
N GLY A 94 13.20 -10.91 -10.83
CA GLY A 94 12.93 -11.76 -11.99
C GLY A 94 11.82 -12.79 -11.75
N GLN A 95 11.32 -12.93 -10.53
CA GLN A 95 10.19 -13.80 -10.22
C GLN A 95 8.94 -13.37 -10.99
N PHE A 96 8.15 -14.35 -11.42
CA PHE A 96 6.82 -14.11 -11.96
C PHE A 96 5.77 -14.15 -10.86
N LEU A 97 4.95 -13.10 -10.79
CA LEU A 97 3.79 -13.03 -9.91
C LEU A 97 2.53 -13.20 -10.74
N TYR A 98 1.57 -13.92 -10.18
CA TYR A 98 0.25 -14.10 -10.75
C TYR A 98 -0.78 -13.46 -9.83
N CYS A 99 -1.55 -12.53 -10.37
CA CYS A 99 -2.60 -11.81 -9.64
C CYS A 99 -3.96 -12.19 -10.23
N GLY A 100 -4.87 -12.73 -9.43
CA GLY A 100 -6.25 -12.97 -9.83
C GLY A 100 -6.87 -14.24 -9.24
N SER A 101 -8.16 -14.44 -9.52
CA SER A 101 -8.95 -15.55 -8.97
C SER A 101 -8.52 -16.94 -9.42
N LYS A 102 -7.86 -17.05 -10.59
CA LYS A 102 -7.34 -18.32 -11.13
C LYS A 102 -5.82 -18.47 -10.98
N ALA A 103 -5.17 -17.60 -10.20
CA ALA A 103 -3.75 -17.74 -9.92
C ALA A 103 -3.49 -18.98 -9.05
N SER A 104 -2.30 -19.58 -9.18
CA SER A 104 -1.88 -20.67 -8.30
C SER A 104 -1.49 -20.12 -6.92
N LEU A 105 -1.67 -20.93 -5.87
CA LEU A 105 -1.21 -20.60 -4.53
C LEU A 105 0.32 -20.78 -4.45
N THR A 106 1.06 -19.70 -4.65
CA THR A 106 2.53 -19.67 -4.46
C THR A 106 2.93 -18.38 -3.76
N VAL A 107 4.09 -18.38 -3.11
CA VAL A 107 4.61 -17.20 -2.40
C VAL A 107 4.73 -16.01 -3.35
N GLY A 108 4.13 -14.88 -2.95
CA GLY A 108 4.09 -13.64 -3.72
C GLY A 108 2.90 -13.49 -4.69
N ASN A 109 2.14 -14.57 -4.95
CA ASN A 109 0.93 -14.45 -5.77
C ASN A 109 -0.20 -13.76 -4.99
N ILE A 110 -1.09 -13.13 -5.74
CA ILE A 110 -2.22 -12.36 -5.19
C ILE A 110 -3.50 -13.09 -5.58
N LEU A 111 -4.20 -13.59 -4.57
CA LEU A 111 -5.43 -14.35 -4.70
C LEU A 111 -6.52 -13.75 -3.81
N PRO A 112 -7.80 -13.90 -4.19
CA PRO A 112 -8.89 -13.57 -3.29
C PRO A 112 -8.95 -14.57 -2.12
N VAL A 113 -9.30 -14.08 -0.93
CA VAL A 113 -9.28 -14.85 0.33
C VAL A 113 -10.18 -16.08 0.28
N ASN A 114 -11.27 -16.04 -0.48
CA ASN A 114 -12.21 -17.16 -0.62
C ASN A 114 -11.64 -18.39 -1.33
N VAL A 115 -10.52 -18.27 -2.06
CA VAL A 115 -9.89 -19.40 -2.78
C VAL A 115 -8.77 -20.04 -1.95
N MET A 116 -8.27 -19.35 -0.92
CA MET A 116 -7.14 -19.82 -0.13
C MET A 116 -7.61 -20.81 0.95
N PRO A 117 -6.85 -21.89 1.23
CA PRO A 117 -7.17 -22.81 2.30
C PRO A 117 -6.96 -22.17 3.68
N GLU A 118 -7.70 -22.65 4.67
CA GLU A 118 -7.57 -22.19 6.05
C GLU A 118 -6.16 -22.42 6.60
N GLY A 119 -5.68 -21.52 7.45
CA GLY A 119 -4.32 -21.56 8.00
C GLY A 119 -3.23 -21.01 7.07
N THR A 120 -3.58 -20.52 5.87
CA THR A 120 -2.62 -19.84 5.00
C THR A 120 -2.21 -18.48 5.57
N ILE A 121 -0.90 -18.20 5.58
CA ILE A 121 -0.37 -16.88 5.94
C ILE A 121 -0.51 -15.96 4.75
N ILE A 122 -1.16 -14.82 4.96
CA ILE A 122 -1.46 -13.82 3.93
C ILE A 122 -0.92 -12.45 4.37
N SER A 123 -0.69 -11.57 3.41
CA SER A 123 -0.17 -10.21 3.65
C SER A 123 -0.89 -9.18 2.79
N ASN A 124 -0.95 -7.93 3.26
CA ASN A 124 -1.52 -6.79 2.54
C ASN A 124 -3.01 -7.01 2.17
N VAL A 125 -3.82 -7.43 3.15
CA VAL A 125 -5.22 -7.82 2.91
C VAL A 125 -6.08 -6.58 2.63
N GLU A 126 -7.06 -6.72 1.74
CA GLU A 126 -8.03 -5.65 1.46
C GLU A 126 -9.17 -5.67 2.49
N ALA A 127 -9.47 -4.52 3.10
CA ALA A 127 -10.61 -4.39 4.01
C ALA A 127 -11.94 -4.35 3.24
N LYS A 128 -11.97 -3.63 2.12
CA LYS A 128 -13.02 -3.67 1.10
C LYS A 128 -12.41 -4.04 -0.25
N LEU A 129 -13.21 -4.71 -1.07
CA LEU A 129 -12.81 -5.14 -2.40
C LEU A 129 -12.33 -3.94 -3.23
N GLY A 130 -11.07 -3.98 -3.68
CA GLY A 130 -10.45 -2.94 -4.50
C GLY A 130 -9.79 -1.80 -3.72
N ASP A 131 -9.60 -1.94 -2.40
CA ASP A 131 -8.84 -0.98 -1.58
C ASP A 131 -7.34 -0.98 -1.90
N ARG A 132 -6.87 -1.92 -2.73
CA ARG A 132 -5.48 -2.07 -3.18
C ARG A 132 -4.51 -2.41 -2.03
N GLY A 133 -5.03 -3.00 -0.95
CA GLY A 133 -4.30 -3.39 0.25
C GLY A 133 -4.45 -2.37 1.37
N SER A 134 -4.86 -2.84 2.56
CA SER A 134 -5.10 -1.98 3.72
C SER A 134 -4.58 -2.54 5.05
N LEU A 135 -4.52 -3.87 5.19
CA LEU A 135 -4.20 -4.58 6.43
C LEU A 135 -2.86 -5.31 6.36
#